data_AF-A0A952H2B1-F1
#
_entry.id   AF-A0A952H2B1-F1
#
_cell.length_a   1.000
_cell.length_b   1.000
_cell.length_c   1.000
_cell.angle_alpha   90.00
_cell.angle_beta   90.00
_cell.angle_gamma   90.00
#
_symmetry.space_group_name_H-M   'P 1'
#
loop_
_entity.id
_entity.type
_entity.pdbx_description
1 polymer ?
#
loop_
_entity_poly.entity_id
_entity_poly.type
_entity_poly.pdbx_seq_one_letter_code
_entity_poly.pdbx_strand_id
1 'polypeptide(L)'
;MTMRCYRLLVAVLWQLCAALLVAPAAQAAPTHIAAELVAESGGNPGETVMLAIHMRPEAGWHGYWLNPGDAGLGMTLKWSVPYGTRPGEPLYPVPQTLLIAGLMNHVYESDYAVLVPLTLSANATPGSRPVAAVDAQWLACTAGAFRPRGRGAPAGHPTAG
;
A
#
# COMPACT_ATOMS: atom_id res chain seq x y z
N MET A 1 5.94 56.14 -24.61
CA MET A 1 6.95 55.31 -23.89
C MET A 1 6.34 54.49 -22.73
N THR A 2 5.02 54.44 -22.57
CA THR A 2 4.30 53.80 -21.43
C THR A 2 3.83 52.37 -21.72
N MET A 3 3.41 52.08 -22.96
CA MET A 3 2.93 50.74 -23.35
C MET A 3 4.01 49.65 -23.37
N ARG A 4 5.27 50.03 -23.60
CA ARG A 4 6.42 49.11 -23.66
C ARG A 4 6.81 48.62 -22.25
N CYS A 5 6.73 49.51 -21.26
CA CYS A 5 6.90 49.17 -19.85
C CYS A 5 5.75 48.31 -19.32
N TYR A 6 4.50 48.58 -19.73
CA TYR A 6 3.35 47.78 -19.33
C TYR A 6 3.42 46.33 -19.85
N ARG A 7 3.84 46.13 -21.10
CA ARG A 7 4.04 44.78 -21.67
C ARG A 7 5.14 43.98 -20.98
N LEU A 8 6.22 44.64 -20.57
CA LEU A 8 7.31 44.01 -19.80
C LEU A 8 6.85 43.63 -18.39
N LEU A 9 6.09 44.50 -17.71
CA LEU A 9 5.56 44.23 -16.38
C LEU A 9 4.56 43.07 -16.39
N VAL A 10 3.65 43.03 -17.37
CA VAL A 10 2.70 41.92 -17.53
C VAL A 10 3.43 40.60 -17.83
N ALA A 11 4.46 40.61 -18.67
CA ALA A 11 5.24 39.41 -18.98
C ALA A 11 5.99 38.87 -17.76
N VAL A 12 6.59 39.75 -16.94
CA VAL A 12 7.29 39.37 -15.71
C VAL A 12 6.29 38.84 -14.66
N LEU A 13 5.13 39.47 -14.52
CA LEU A 13 4.04 38.97 -13.66
C LEU A 13 3.52 37.60 -14.11
N TRP A 14 3.42 37.37 -15.42
CA TRP A 14 3.02 36.08 -15.97
C TRP A 14 4.07 34.99 -15.72
N GLN A 15 5.36 35.32 -15.86
CA GLN A 15 6.46 34.40 -15.55
C GLN A 15 6.54 34.08 -14.04
N LEU A 16 6.28 35.06 -13.17
CA LEU A 16 6.23 34.85 -11.72
C LEU A 16 5.02 33.98 -11.31
N CYS A 17 3.85 34.15 -11.93
CA CYS A 17 2.69 33.28 -11.70
C CYS A 17 2.93 31.83 -12.16
N ALA A 18 3.61 31.62 -13.30
CA ALA A 18 3.88 30.27 -13.80
C ALA A 18 4.82 29.48 -12.87
N ALA A 19 5.75 30.15 -12.18
CA ALA A 19 6.65 29.52 -11.22
C ALA A 19 5.95 29.04 -9.93
N LEU A 20 4.79 29.62 -9.58
CA LEU A 20 4.02 29.24 -8.38
C LEU A 20 3.15 27.99 -8.56
N LEU A 21 3.01 27.45 -9.77
CA LEU A 21 2.13 26.30 -10.07
C LEU A 21 2.85 24.94 -10.08
N VAL A 22 4.17 24.90 -9.90
CA VAL A 22 4.94 23.65 -9.85
C VAL A 22 4.96 23.14 -8.40
N ALA A 23 3.94 22.41 -7.99
CA ALA A 23 3.95 21.69 -6.73
C ALA A 23 4.89 20.48 -6.84
N PRO A 24 5.79 20.25 -5.87
CA PRO A 24 6.57 19.02 -5.83
C PRO A 24 5.61 17.83 -5.66
N ALA A 25 5.71 16.83 -6.53
CA ALA A 25 5.04 15.57 -6.33
C ALA A 25 5.53 14.98 -5.00
N ALA A 26 4.63 14.74 -4.04
CA ALA A 26 4.99 14.12 -2.78
C ALA A 26 5.45 12.67 -3.05
N GLN A 27 6.74 12.39 -2.90
CA GLN A 27 7.21 11.00 -2.87
C GLN A 27 6.64 10.31 -1.61
N ALA A 28 5.93 9.21 -1.82
CA ALA A 28 5.51 8.32 -0.74
C ALA A 28 6.75 7.85 0.03
N ALA A 29 6.68 7.86 1.36
CA ALA A 29 7.73 7.29 2.19
C ALA A 29 7.87 5.78 1.89
N PRO A 30 9.08 5.21 2.00
CA PRO A 30 9.25 3.76 1.91
C PRO A 30 8.34 3.07 2.94
N THR A 31 7.60 2.05 2.49
CA THR A 31 6.63 1.32 3.33
C THR A 31 7.31 0.33 4.27
N HIS A 32 8.59 0.01 4.02
CA HIS A 32 9.43 -0.98 4.72
C HIS A 32 8.88 -2.41 4.81
N ILE A 33 7.70 -2.62 4.23
CA ILE A 33 7.07 -3.90 3.99
C ILE A 33 6.60 -3.85 2.55
N ALA A 34 7.16 -4.70 1.70
CA ALA A 34 6.64 -4.88 0.35
C ALA A 34 5.35 -5.70 0.42
N ALA A 35 4.31 -5.26 -0.28
CA ALA A 35 3.02 -5.91 -0.32
C ALA A 35 2.67 -6.32 -1.76
N GLU A 36 2.22 -7.55 -1.94
CA GLU A 36 1.82 -8.09 -3.23
C GLU A 36 0.52 -8.88 -3.09
N LEU A 37 -0.43 -8.66 -4.01
CA LEU A 37 -1.64 -9.46 -4.10
C LEU A 37 -1.42 -10.61 -5.07
N VAL A 38 -1.45 -11.83 -4.55
CA VAL A 38 -1.34 -13.06 -5.32
C VAL A 38 -2.71 -13.73 -5.35
N ALA A 39 -3.13 -14.21 -6.52
CA ALA A 39 -4.36 -14.97 -6.66
C ALA A 39 -4.05 -16.45 -6.89
N GLU A 40 -4.88 -17.33 -6.33
CA GLU A 40 -4.95 -18.72 -6.74
C GLU A 40 -5.26 -18.81 -8.23
N SER A 41 -4.68 -19.82 -8.90
CA SER A 41 -4.87 -20.01 -10.33
C SER A 41 -6.24 -20.60 -10.64
N GLY A 42 -7.03 -19.88 -11.43
CA GLY A 42 -8.32 -20.37 -11.93
C GLY A 42 -9.47 -20.16 -10.94
N GLY A 43 -10.67 -20.58 -11.34
CA GLY A 43 -11.90 -20.44 -10.57
C GLY A 43 -13.11 -20.33 -11.50
N ASN A 44 -14.14 -21.14 -11.24
CA ASN A 44 -15.37 -21.08 -12.01
C ASN A 44 -16.32 -20.01 -11.45
N PRO A 45 -17.26 -19.49 -12.26
CA PRO A 45 -18.28 -18.58 -11.76
C PRO A 45 -19.04 -19.17 -10.56
N GLY A 46 -19.17 -18.39 -9.48
CA GLY A 46 -19.82 -18.81 -8.25
C GLY A 46 -18.95 -19.60 -7.28
N GLU A 47 -17.73 -20.00 -7.66
CA GLU A 47 -16.78 -20.63 -6.73
C GLU A 47 -16.08 -19.59 -5.85
N THR A 48 -15.48 -20.08 -4.76
CA THR A 48 -14.60 -19.29 -3.91
C THR A 48 -13.15 -19.69 -4.19
N VAL A 49 -12.33 -18.70 -4.52
CA VAL A 49 -10.88 -18.84 -4.72
C VAL A 49 -10.12 -18.16 -3.60
N MET A 50 -8.87 -18.51 -3.38
CA MET A 50 -8.02 -17.83 -2.40
C MET A 50 -7.19 -16.70 -3.03
N LEU A 51 -7.19 -15.55 -2.37
CA LEU A 51 -6.16 -14.54 -2.55
C LEU A 51 -5.17 -14.62 -1.40
N ALA A 52 -3.93 -14.22 -1.64
CA ALA A 52 -2.92 -14.02 -0.63
C ALA A 52 -2.35 -12.60 -0.75
N ILE A 53 -2.40 -11.85 0.34
CA ILE A 53 -1.68 -10.59 0.48
C ILE A 53 -0.32 -10.95 1.08
N HIS A 54 0.68 -11.08 0.22
CA HIS A 54 2.05 -11.43 0.59
C HIS A 54 2.79 -10.18 1.06
N MET A 55 3.17 -10.18 2.32
CA MET A 55 3.81 -9.08 3.01
C MET A 55 5.25 -9.48 3.35
N ARG A 56 6.21 -8.66 2.95
CA ARG A 56 7.65 -8.92 3.11
C ARG A 56 8.33 -7.78 3.85
N PRO A 57 8.39 -7.83 5.19
CA PRO A 57 9.08 -6.83 5.98
C PRO A 57 10.58 -6.81 5.69
N GLU A 58 11.17 -5.62 5.59
CA GLU A 58 12.62 -5.45 5.63
C GLU A 58 13.18 -5.88 6.99
N ALA A 59 14.45 -6.28 7.04
CA ALA A 59 15.09 -6.69 8.28
C ALA A 59 14.96 -5.61 9.38
N GLY A 60 14.45 -6.01 10.54
CA GLY A 60 14.21 -5.10 11.68
C GLY A 60 12.89 -4.33 11.63
N TRP A 61 12.07 -4.55 10.61
CA TRP A 61 10.70 -4.05 10.51
C TRP A 61 9.68 -5.14 10.77
N HIS A 62 8.50 -4.75 11.22
CA HIS A 62 7.39 -5.65 11.47
C HIS A 62 6.05 -5.04 11.08
N GLY A 63 5.18 -5.92 10.58
CA GLY A 63 3.74 -5.67 10.43
C GLY A 63 2.98 -6.22 11.63
N TYR A 64 1.71 -5.85 11.76
CA TYR A 64 0.87 -6.25 12.89
C TYR A 64 -0.16 -7.31 12.52
N TRP A 65 -0.52 -8.11 13.51
CA TRP A 65 -1.69 -8.99 13.44
C TRP A 65 -3.01 -8.20 13.48
N LEU A 66 -4.13 -8.88 13.22
CA LEU A 66 -5.48 -8.32 13.33
C LEU A 66 -5.70 -7.66 14.70
N ASN A 67 -5.28 -8.34 15.78
CA ASN A 67 -5.18 -7.74 17.10
C ASN A 67 -3.72 -7.36 17.38
N PRO A 68 -3.34 -6.07 17.28
CA PRO A 68 -1.95 -5.66 17.39
C PRO A 68 -1.38 -5.78 18.81
N GLY A 69 -2.22 -5.93 19.85
CA GLY A 69 -1.79 -5.86 21.25
C GLY A 69 -1.88 -4.44 21.82
N ASP A 70 -0.92 -4.07 22.67
CA ASP A 70 -0.91 -2.79 23.40
C ASP A 70 -0.65 -1.58 22.48
N ALA A 71 0.11 -1.78 21.40
CA ALA A 71 0.43 -0.76 20.41
C ALA A 71 0.36 -1.31 18.98
N GLY A 72 -0.07 -0.46 18.05
CA GLY A 72 -0.09 -0.77 16.62
C GLY A 72 -1.47 -0.70 16.00
N LEU A 73 -1.55 -1.06 14.72
CA LEU A 73 -2.79 -1.08 13.94
C LEU A 73 -2.78 -2.27 12.99
N GLY A 74 -3.88 -3.03 12.99
CA GLY A 74 -4.12 -4.08 11.99
C GLY A 74 -4.30 -3.51 10.58
N MET A 75 -4.12 -4.36 9.57
CA MET A 75 -4.28 -3.96 8.17
C MET A 75 -5.76 -3.73 7.83
N THR A 76 -6.04 -2.67 7.07
CA THR A 76 -7.36 -2.40 6.50
C THR A 76 -7.33 -2.59 5.00
N LEU A 77 -8.41 -3.14 4.45
CA LEU A 77 -8.53 -3.49 3.03
C LEU A 77 -9.81 -2.90 2.47
N LYS A 78 -9.69 -2.08 1.43
CA LYS A 78 -10.82 -1.57 0.66
C LYS A 78 -10.78 -2.16 -0.74
N TRP A 79 -11.73 -3.03 -1.00
CA TRP A 79 -11.80 -3.80 -2.24
C TRP A 79 -12.62 -3.06 -3.30
N SER A 80 -12.08 -3.00 -4.51
CA SER A 80 -12.81 -2.66 -5.73
C SER A 80 -12.96 -3.94 -6.55
N VAL A 81 -14.17 -4.51 -6.52
CA VAL A 81 -14.50 -5.78 -7.18
C VAL A 81 -15.73 -5.63 -8.09
N PRO A 82 -15.85 -6.42 -9.16
CA PRO A 82 -17.05 -6.44 -9.99
C PRO A 82 -18.30 -6.85 -9.20
N TYR A 83 -19.47 -6.42 -9.66
CA TYR A 83 -20.75 -6.78 -9.05
C TYR A 83 -20.90 -8.30 -8.90
N GLY A 84 -21.35 -8.72 -7.71
CA GLY A 84 -21.53 -10.14 -7.36
C GLY A 84 -20.28 -10.85 -6.86
N THR A 85 -19.08 -10.28 -7.04
CA THR A 85 -17.86 -10.78 -6.41
C THR A 85 -17.77 -10.28 -4.97
N ARG A 86 -17.36 -11.15 -4.04
CA ARG A 86 -17.34 -10.85 -2.60
C ARG A 86 -16.04 -11.33 -1.95
N PRO A 87 -15.18 -10.41 -1.49
CA PRO A 87 -14.11 -10.73 -0.55
C PRO A 87 -14.71 -11.13 0.80
N GLY A 88 -14.20 -12.20 1.38
CA GLY A 88 -14.53 -12.63 2.73
C GLY A 88 -13.54 -12.10 3.78
N GLU A 89 -13.65 -12.64 4.99
CA GLU A 89 -12.81 -12.24 6.12
C GLU A 89 -11.35 -12.63 5.92
N PRO A 90 -10.38 -11.71 6.15
CA PRO A 90 -8.96 -12.04 6.06
C PRO A 90 -8.53 -13.04 7.13
N LEU A 91 -7.87 -14.11 6.70
CA LEU A 91 -7.33 -15.18 7.51
C LEU A 91 -5.84 -14.93 7.76
N TYR A 92 -5.54 -14.54 8.98
CA TYR A 92 -4.18 -14.24 9.41
C TYR A 92 -3.47 -15.51 9.92
N PRO A 93 -2.19 -15.71 9.60
CA PRO A 93 -1.38 -16.72 10.24
C PRO A 93 -1.17 -16.37 11.72
N VAL A 94 -0.80 -17.35 12.54
CA VAL A 94 -0.49 -17.11 13.96
C VAL A 94 0.68 -16.12 14.06
N PRO A 95 0.53 -15.01 14.82
CA PRO A 95 1.60 -14.04 14.99
C PRO A 95 2.61 -14.46 16.04
N GLN A 96 3.70 -13.71 16.13
CA GLN A 96 4.64 -13.77 17.26
C GLN A 96 4.40 -12.60 18.22
N THR A 97 4.77 -12.79 19.47
CA THR A 97 4.73 -11.74 20.48
C THR A 97 6.03 -10.93 20.45
N LEU A 98 5.90 -9.60 20.46
CA LEU A 98 7.02 -8.66 20.55
C LEU A 98 6.82 -7.73 21.76
N LEU A 99 7.77 -7.75 22.70
CA LEU A 99 7.75 -6.89 23.88
C LEU A 99 8.72 -5.72 23.70
N ILE A 100 8.19 -4.50 23.60
CA ILE A 100 9.00 -3.27 23.51
C ILE A 100 8.61 -2.35 24.64
N ALA A 101 9.59 -1.97 25.48
CA ALA A 101 9.37 -1.09 26.62
C ALA A 101 8.22 -1.55 27.56
N GLY A 102 8.01 -2.86 27.68
CA GLY A 102 6.93 -3.45 28.49
C GLY A 102 5.57 -3.54 27.80
N LEU A 103 5.43 -3.08 26.55
CA LEU A 103 4.22 -3.19 25.74
C LEU A 103 4.26 -4.47 24.90
N MET A 104 3.23 -5.30 25.03
CA MET A 104 3.11 -6.59 24.35
C MET A 104 2.32 -6.42 23.05
N ASN A 105 2.98 -6.71 21.93
CA ASN A 105 2.39 -6.61 20.59
C ASN A 105 2.37 -7.97 19.88
N HIS A 106 1.44 -8.15 18.95
CA HIS A 106 1.38 -9.31 18.07
C HIS A 106 1.77 -8.90 16.65
N VAL A 107 2.89 -9.42 16.16
CA VAL A 107 3.56 -8.90 14.96
C VAL A 107 4.04 -10.01 14.04
N TYR A 108 4.52 -9.60 12.87
CA TYR A 108 5.27 -10.41 11.91
C TYR A 108 6.57 -9.70 11.55
N GLU A 109 7.72 -10.27 11.94
CA GLU A 109 9.07 -9.76 11.61
C GLU A 109 9.68 -10.43 10.37
N SER A 110 8.94 -11.30 9.70
CA SER A 110 9.37 -12.05 8.52
C SER A 110 8.21 -12.19 7.55
N ASP A 111 8.49 -12.67 6.33
CA ASP A 111 7.50 -12.87 5.28
C ASP A 111 6.25 -13.60 5.79
N TYR A 112 5.09 -13.05 5.50
CA TYR A 112 3.80 -13.61 5.89
C TYR A 112 2.76 -13.36 4.80
N ALA A 113 1.74 -14.22 4.75
CA ALA A 113 0.63 -14.08 3.82
C ALA A 113 -0.68 -14.04 4.59
N VAL A 114 -1.48 -12.99 4.36
CA VAL A 114 -2.87 -12.93 4.84
C VAL A 114 -3.75 -13.47 3.72
N LEU A 115 -4.46 -14.56 3.98
CA LEU A 115 -5.31 -15.19 2.99
C LEU A 115 -6.68 -14.53 2.98
N VAL A 116 -7.26 -14.31 1.81
CA VAL A 116 -8.60 -13.71 1.69
C VAL A 116 -9.43 -14.59 0.76
N PRO A 117 -10.47 -15.27 1.26
CA PRO A 117 -11.42 -15.95 0.39
C PRO A 117 -12.11 -14.94 -0.52
N LEU A 118 -12.19 -15.22 -1.81
CA LEU A 118 -12.88 -14.39 -2.80
C LEU A 118 -13.94 -15.23 -3.49
N THR A 119 -15.21 -15.02 -3.15
CA THR A 119 -16.32 -15.63 -3.86
C THR A 119 -16.55 -14.89 -5.18
N LEU A 120 -16.36 -15.61 -6.29
CA LEU A 120 -16.52 -15.10 -7.64
C LEU A 120 -18.00 -14.91 -7.98
N SER A 121 -18.29 -13.89 -8.79
CA SER A 121 -19.65 -13.70 -9.32
C SER A 121 -20.09 -14.93 -10.11
N ALA A 122 -21.33 -15.38 -9.90
CA ALA A 122 -21.94 -16.46 -10.69
C ALA A 122 -22.07 -16.12 -12.18
N ASN A 123 -21.99 -14.83 -12.53
CA ASN A 123 -22.02 -14.32 -13.90
C ASN A 123 -20.64 -13.89 -14.39
N ALA A 124 -19.55 -14.33 -13.73
CA ALA A 124 -18.19 -13.99 -14.15
C ALA A 124 -17.91 -14.53 -15.56
N THR A 125 -17.32 -13.68 -16.40
CA THR A 125 -16.89 -14.09 -17.74
C THR A 125 -15.54 -14.81 -17.64
N PRO A 126 -15.33 -15.95 -18.31
CA PRO A 126 -14.03 -16.61 -18.36
C PRO A 126 -12.90 -15.65 -18.77
N GLY A 127 -11.78 -15.67 -18.06
CA GLY A 127 -10.64 -14.78 -18.29
C GLY A 127 -10.78 -13.36 -17.77
N SER A 128 -11.90 -13.00 -17.14
CA SER A 128 -12.04 -11.69 -16.46
C SER A 128 -11.22 -11.62 -15.18
N ARG A 129 -10.81 -10.40 -14.80
CA ARG A 129 -10.10 -10.15 -13.54
C ARG A 129 -11.11 -9.98 -12.41
N PRO A 130 -11.05 -10.81 -11.35
CA PRO A 130 -12.05 -10.76 -10.27
C PRO A 130 -11.80 -9.63 -9.26
N VAL A 131 -10.62 -9.01 -9.28
CA VAL A 131 -10.26 -7.85 -8.47
C VAL A 131 -9.81 -6.72 -9.40
N ALA A 132 -10.47 -5.57 -9.34
CA ALA A 132 -10.07 -4.39 -10.11
C ALA A 132 -8.95 -3.61 -9.40
N ALA A 133 -9.11 -3.42 -8.08
CA ALA A 133 -8.10 -2.82 -7.21
C ALA A 133 -8.33 -3.22 -5.75
N VAL A 134 -7.28 -3.12 -4.94
CA VAL A 134 -7.37 -3.14 -3.48
C VAL A 134 -6.54 -1.99 -2.93
N ASP A 135 -7.14 -1.16 -2.07
CA ASP A 135 -6.43 -0.18 -1.27
C ASP A 135 -6.17 -0.81 0.10
N ALA A 136 -4.91 -1.20 0.31
CA ALA A 136 -4.43 -1.82 1.53
C ALA A 136 -3.64 -0.80 2.34
N GLN A 137 -4.00 -0.64 3.61
CA GLN A 137 -3.30 0.23 4.55
C GLN A 137 -2.87 -0.59 5.76
N TRP A 138 -1.59 -0.51 6.10
CA TRP A 138 -1.00 -1.21 7.23
C TRP A 138 -0.02 -0.31 7.96
N LEU A 139 0.27 -0.65 9.21
CA LEU A 139 1.33 -0.02 9.97
C LEU A 139 2.59 -0.89 9.87
N ALA A 140 3.71 -0.26 9.48
CA ALA A 140 5.04 -0.84 9.54
C ALA A 140 5.83 -0.12 10.63
N CYS A 141 6.34 -0.88 11.60
CA CYS A 141 7.12 -0.36 12.71
C CYS A 141 8.48 -1.05 12.76
N THR A 142 9.46 -0.37 13.34
CA THR A 142 10.75 -0.97 13.68
C THR A 142 10.91 -0.91 15.20
N ALA A 143 11.53 -1.94 15.78
CA ALA A 143 11.93 -1.90 17.19
C ALA A 143 12.95 -0.78 17.46
N GLY A 144 13.62 -0.27 16.43
CA GLY A 144 14.71 0.71 16.49
C GLY A 144 14.30 2.18 16.62
N ALA A 145 13.22 2.52 17.33
CA ALA A 145 12.89 3.93 17.64
C ALA A 145 13.86 4.56 18.67
N PHE A 146 15.14 4.59 18.35
CA PHE A 146 16.03 5.74 18.56
C PHE A 146 17.14 5.72 17.49
N ARG A 147 16.86 6.25 16.29
CA ARG A 147 17.88 6.93 15.44
C ARG A 147 17.21 8.02 14.57
N PRO A 148 17.87 9.18 14.36
CA PRO A 148 17.33 10.29 13.56
C PRO A 148 17.40 10.02 12.05
N ARG A 149 16.23 10.14 11.40
CA ARG A 149 15.85 10.27 9.97
C ARG A 149 16.90 10.06 8.86
N GLY A 150 16.48 9.27 7.85
CA GLY A 150 16.83 9.43 6.43
C GLY A 150 15.64 9.05 5.54
N ARG A 151 15.40 9.78 4.42
CA ARG A 151 14.25 9.64 3.51
C ARG A 151 14.71 9.00 2.18
N GLY A 152 14.04 7.95 1.69
CA GLY A 152 14.29 7.33 0.37
C GLY A 152 13.25 7.77 -0.69
N ALA A 153 13.68 7.86 -1.95
CA ALA A 153 12.92 8.28 -3.14
C ALA A 153 12.65 7.07 -4.09
N PRO A 154 11.77 7.17 -5.11
CA PRO A 154 11.18 6.02 -5.81
C PRO A 154 12.11 5.39 -6.86
N ALA A 155 11.91 4.09 -7.10
CA ALA A 155 12.69 3.26 -8.03
C ALA A 155 12.55 3.70 -9.50
N GLY A 156 13.70 3.81 -10.17
CA GLY A 156 13.83 4.03 -11.61
C GLY A 156 13.58 2.78 -12.44
N HIS A 157 13.32 3.01 -13.73
CA HIS A 157 12.97 2.05 -14.79
C HIS A 157 13.82 0.77 -14.88
N PRO A 158 13.25 -0.35 -15.37
CA PRO A 158 14.02 -1.52 -15.76
C PRO A 158 14.77 -1.25 -17.08
N THR A 159 16.08 -1.53 -17.07
CA THR A 159 16.85 -1.72 -18.30
C THR A 159 16.71 -3.17 -18.75
N ALA A 160 16.45 -3.35 -20.04
CA ALA A 160 16.37 -4.64 -20.70
C ALA A 160 17.74 -5.33 -20.78
N GLY A 161 17.74 -6.65 -20.59
CA GLY A 161 18.84 -7.57 -20.87
C GLY A 161 18.26 -8.92 -21.22
#